data_AF-A0A328TKW2-F1
#
_entry.id   AF-A0A328TKW2-F1
#
_cell.length_a   1.000
_cell.length_b   1.000
_cell.length_c   1.000
_cell.angle_alpha   90.00
_cell.angle_beta   90.00
_cell.angle_gamma   90.00
#
_symmetry.space_group_name_H-M   'P 1'
#
loop_
_entity.id
_entity.type
_entity.pdbx_description
1 polymer ?
#
loop_
_entity_poly.entity_id
_entity_poly.type
_entity_poly.pdbx_seq_one_letter_code
_entity_poly.pdbx_strand_id
1 'polypeptide(L)' 'MTAQTNHTLDAVTIGEAMAMFVASECGDLAGVMQFSKRIAGAELSVAIGPACLGLNIG' A
#
# COMPACT_ATOMS: atom_id res chain seq x y z
N MET A 1 -3.88 3.36 37.23
CA MET A 1 -4.54 2.23 36.56
C MET A 1 -4.77 2.62 35.11
N THR A 2 -3.77 2.45 34.24
CA THR A 2 -3.89 2.81 32.82
C THR A 2 -4.65 1.68 32.11
N ALA A 3 -5.88 1.94 31.69
CA ALA A 3 -6.64 1.00 30.88
C ALA A 3 -5.89 0.73 29.58
N GLN A 4 -5.44 -0.50 29.37
CA GLN A 4 -4.99 -0.94 28.05
C GLN A 4 -6.22 -1.00 27.15
N THR A 5 -6.37 -0.01 26.27
CA THR A 5 -7.35 -0.05 25.19
C THR A 5 -6.90 -1.14 24.22
N ASN A 6 -7.51 -2.32 24.33
CA ASN A 6 -7.29 -3.43 23.42
C ASN A 6 -7.88 -3.06 22.05
N HIS A 7 -7.07 -2.41 21.20
CA HIS A 7 -7.52 -1.95 19.90
C HIS A 7 -7.63 -3.18 18.99
N THR A 8 -8.84 -3.74 18.91
CA THR A 8 -9.13 -4.89 18.06
C THR A 8 -8.92 -4.47 16.61
N LEU A 9 -8.15 -5.25 15.85
CA LEU A 9 -7.95 -5.06 14.42
C LEU A 9 -9.19 -5.58 13.68
N ASP A 10 -9.69 -4.79 12.74
CA ASP A 10 -10.83 -5.17 11.89
C ASP A 10 -10.41 -6.18 10.80
N ALA A 11 -9.15 -6.08 10.33
CA ALA A 11 -8.54 -7.06 9.44
C ALA A 11 -7.00 -6.96 9.48
N VAL A 12 -6.34 -8.03 9.03
CA VAL A 12 -4.88 -8.09 8.86
C VAL A 12 -4.56 -8.50 7.42
N THR A 13 -3.62 -7.79 6.79
CA THR A 13 -3.10 -8.14 5.47
C THR A 13 -1.67 -8.65 5.57
N ILE A 14 -1.34 -9.71 4.83
CA ILE A 14 0.00 -10.29 4.84
C ILE A 14 0.42 -10.49 3.39
N GLY A 15 1.58 -9.93 3.03
CA GLY A 15 2.26 -10.20 1.78
C GLY A 15 3.42 -9.25 1.55
N GLU A 16 3.81 -9.08 0.29
CA GLU A 16 5.06 -8.44 -0.07
C GLU A 16 4.84 -7.00 -0.56
N ALA A 17 5.51 -6.07 0.11
CA ALA A 17 5.58 -4.69 -0.35
C ALA A 17 6.66 -4.55 -1.43
N MET A 18 6.28 -4.06 -2.60
CA MET A 18 7.19 -3.80 -3.71
C MET A 18 7.24 -2.31 -4.04
N ALA A 19 8.39 -1.85 -4.53
CA ALA A 19 8.49 -0.55 -5.16
C ALA A 19 8.26 -0.71 -6.67
N MET A 20 7.33 0.06 -7.22
CA MET A 20 7.05 0.11 -8.65
C MET A 20 7.57 1.42 -9.23
N PHE A 21 8.31 1.31 -10.34
CA PHE A 21 8.78 2.45 -11.12
C PHE A 21 7.85 2.65 -12.31
N VAL A 22 6.99 3.67 -12.24
CA VAL A 22 6.01 3.97 -13.28
C VAL A 22 6.61 4.96 -14.26
N ALA A 23 6.73 4.56 -15.53
CA ALA A 23 7.18 5.41 -16.63
C ALA A 23 6.28 6.66 -16.76
N SER A 24 6.89 7.81 -17.03
CA SER A 24 6.16 9.07 -17.23
C SER A 24 5.41 9.14 -18.56
N GLU A 25 5.82 8.32 -19.54
CA GLU A 25 5.29 8.30 -20.90
C GLU A 25 4.99 6.87 -21.36
N CYS A 26 4.07 6.74 -22.32
CA CYS A 26 3.71 5.45 -22.92
C CYS A 26 4.71 5.06 -24.01
N GLY A 27 5.07 3.78 -24.10
CA GLY A 27 6.04 3.28 -25.07
C GLY A 27 6.90 2.16 -24.49
N ASP A 28 8.02 1.86 -25.16
CA ASP A 28 8.99 0.89 -24.65
C ASP A 28 9.73 1.46 -23.43
N LEU A 29 9.77 0.68 -22.34
CA LEU A 29 10.43 1.06 -21.10
C LEU A 29 11.94 1.29 -21.27
N ALA A 30 12.57 0.63 -22.25
CA ALA A 30 13.99 0.82 -22.54
C ALA A 30 14.33 2.26 -22.98
N GLY A 31 13.36 2.99 -23.53
CA GLY A 31 13.54 4.38 -23.98
C GLY A 31 13.19 5.44 -22.93
N VAL A 32 12.53 5.08 -21.82
CA VAL A 32 12.00 6.04 -20.85
C VAL A 32 13.10 6.52 -19.91
N MET A 33 13.24 7.84 -19.78
CA MET A 33 14.27 8.46 -18.93
C MET A 33 13.77 8.87 -17.54
N GLN A 34 12.45 8.92 -17.32
CA GLN A 34 11.86 9.38 -16.08
C GLN A 34 10.82 8.40 -15.53
N PHE A 35 11.01 8.03 -14.26
CA PHE A 35 10.11 7.13 -13.54
C PHE A 35 9.65 7.78 -12.22
N SER A 36 8.38 7.59 -11.89
CA SER A 36 7.85 7.91 -10.56
C SER A 36 7.80 6.65 -9.70
N LYS A 37 8.21 6.77 -8.44
CA LYS A 37 8.13 5.68 -7.47
C LYS A 37 6.72 5.58 -6.92
N ARG A 38 6.16 4.37 -6.96
CA ARG A 38 4.89 4.00 -6.34
C ARG A 38 5.11 2.76 -5.49
N ILE A 39 4.22 2.55 -4.54
CA ILE A 39 4.15 1.31 -3.79
C ILE A 39 3.24 0.37 -4.57
N ALA A 40 3.65 -0.89 -4.71
CA ALA A 40 2.87 -1.96 -5.31
C ALA A 40 2.72 -3.11 -4.31
N GLY A 41 1.59 -3.81 -4.43
CA GLY A 41 1.17 -4.88 -3.54
C GLY A 41 -0.35 -4.98 -3.57
N ALA A 42 -0.88 -6.17 -3.80
CA ALA A 42 -2.33 -6.41 -3.80
C ALA A 42 -2.91 -6.20 -2.39
N GLU A 43 -2.17 -6.65 -1.40
CA GLU A 43 -2.39 -6.63 0.04
C GLU A 43 -2.37 -5.19 0.53
N LEU A 44 -1.39 -4.40 0.09
CA LEU A 44 -1.32 -2.98 0.39
C LEU A 44 -2.51 -2.22 -0.19
N SER A 45 -2.90 -2.54 -1.43
CA SER A 45 -4.08 -1.92 -2.05
C SER A 45 -5.36 -2.24 -1.27
N VAL A 46 -5.52 -3.48 -0.81
CA VAL A 46 -6.64 -3.93 0.03
C VAL A 46 -6.58 -3.35 1.43
N ALA A 47 -5.39 -3.08 2.00
CA ALA A 47 -5.26 -2.45 3.31
C ALA A 47 -5.57 -0.94 3.27
N ILE A 48 -5.10 -0.25 2.23
CA ILE A 48 -5.24 1.21 2.10
C ILE A 48 -6.72 1.61 1.97
N GLY A 49 -7.51 0.90 1.17
CA GLY A 49 -8.92 1.26 0.93
C GLY A 49 -9.76 1.36 2.22
N PRO A 50 -9.88 0.27 3.00
CA PRO A 50 -10.58 0.27 4.29
C PRO A 50 -9.95 1.18 5.33
N ALA A 51 -8.62 1.30 5.37
CA ALA A 51 -7.95 2.25 6.27
C ALA A 51 -8.36 3.71 5.97
N CYS A 52 -8.49 4.09 4.70
CA CYS A 52 -9.03 5.39 4.30
C CYS A 52 -10.50 5.60 4.69
N LEU A 53 -11.24 4.53 4.98
CA LEU A 53 -12.62 4.56 5.48
C LEU A 53 -12.71 4.54 7.02
N GLY A 54 -11.57 4.49 7.72
CA GLY A 54 -11.49 4.54 9.18
C GLY A 54 -11.51 3.18 9.88
N LEU A 55 -11.33 2.07 9.15
CA LEU A 55 -11.15 0.75 9.76
C LEU A 55 -9.72 0.58 10.29
N ASN A 56 -9.58 -0.19 11.37
CA ASN A 56 -8.31 -0.51 11.98
C ASN A 56 -7.67 -1.74 11.30
N ILE A 57 -6.82 -1.49 10.30
CA ILE A 57 -6.15 -2.53 9.50
C ILE A 57 -4.71 -2.73 9.98
N GLY A 58 -4.29 -4.00 10.10
CA GLY A 58 -2.93 -4.42 10.46
C GLY A 58 -2.15 -5.12 9.35
#